data_AF-A0A530ZLS0-F1
#
_entry.id   AF-A0A530ZLS0-F1
#
_cell.length_a   1.000
_cell.length_b   1.000
_cell.length_c   1.000
_cell.angle_alpha   90.00
_cell.angle_beta   90.00
_cell.angle_gamma   90.00
#
_symmetry.space_group_name_H-M   'P 1'
#
loop_
_entity.id
_entity.type
_entity.pdbx_description
1 polymer ?
#
loop_
_entity_poly.entity_id
_entity_poly.type
_entity_poly.pdbx_seq_one_letter_code
_entity_poly.pdbx_strand_id
1 'polypeptide(L)' 'PSSGEIFINGQAVSAVPPHKRSIGMVFQRLALFPHMTAAENVAFPLKMRRRDARTIADRVERYLALVRLGGYGGRRI' A
#
# COMPACT_ATOMS: atom_id res chain seq x y z
N PRO A 1 -15.69 -2.81 15.83
CA PRO A 1 -16.18 -1.96 16.94
C PRO A 1 -17.05 -2.80 17.88
N SER A 2 -16.92 -2.61 19.19
CA SER A 2 -17.78 -3.27 20.18
C SER A 2 -19.21 -2.71 20.15
N SER A 3 -19.39 -1.47 19.68
CA SER A 3 -20.67 -0.82 19.35
C SER A 3 -20.43 0.38 18.39
N GLY A 4 -21.50 0.88 17.76
CA GLY A 4 -21.46 2.05 16.87
C GLY A 4 -21.10 1.75 15.40
N GLU A 5 -21.16 2.80 14.56
CA GLU A 5 -20.90 2.71 13.12
C GLU A 5 -19.70 3.56 12.71
N ILE A 6 -18.91 3.04 11.76
CA ILE A 6 -17.77 3.74 11.17
C ILE A 6 -18.15 4.10 9.75
N PHE A 7 -18.04 5.39 9.43
CA PHE A 7 -18.27 5.92 8.10
C PHE A 7 -16.96 6.38 7.47
N ILE A 8 -16.78 6.09 6.18
CA ILE A 8 -15.68 6.59 5.36
C ILE A 8 -16.30 7.19 4.11
N ASN A 9 -16.03 8.47 3.85
CA ASN A 9 -16.67 9.23 2.76
C ASN A 9 -18.20 9.11 2.78
N GLY A 10 -18.81 9.11 3.97
CA GLY A 10 -20.26 8.96 4.15
C GLY A 10 -20.81 7.53 3.98
N GLN A 11 -19.97 6.53 3.72
CA GLN A 11 -20.40 5.14 3.59
C GLN A 11 -20.08 4.34 4.86
N ALA A 12 -21.06 3.60 5.39
CA ALA A 12 -20.84 2.69 6.50
C ALA A 12 -19.94 1.52 6.07
N VAL A 13 -18.80 1.33 6.76
CA VAL A 13 -17.79 0.32 6.40
C VAL A 13 -17.70 -0.85 7.38
N SER A 14 -18.49 -0.86 8.44
CA SER A 14 -18.46 -1.88 9.49
C SER A 14 -18.60 -3.31 8.93
N ALA A 15 -19.51 -3.50 7.96
CA ALA A 15 -19.74 -4.79 7.30
C ALA A 15 -18.88 -5.04 6.05
N VAL A 16 -18.14 -4.03 5.57
CA VAL A 16 -17.28 -4.17 4.38
C VAL A 16 -15.99 -4.88 4.77
N PRO A 17 -15.55 -5.95 4.08
CA PRO A 17 -14.27 -6.59 4.37
C PRO A 17 -13.09 -5.61 4.23
N PRO A 18 -12.05 -5.67 5.09
CA PRO A 18 -10.94 -4.69 5.10
C PRO A 18 -10.31 -4.42 3.73
N HIS A 19 -10.07 -5.47 2.93
CA HIS A 19 -9.47 -5.36 1.59
C HIS A 19 -10.35 -4.63 0.56
N LYS A 20 -11.65 -4.46 0.83
CA LYS A 20 -12.60 -3.73 -0.04
C LYS A 20 -12.85 -2.29 0.42
N ARG A 21 -12.34 -1.89 1.59
CA ARG A 21 -12.58 -0.54 2.14
C ARG A 21 -11.83 0.58 1.43
N SER A 22 -10.94 0.24 0.48
CA SER A 22 -10.10 1.20 -0.26
C SER A 22 -9.16 2.06 0.60
N ILE A 23 -8.88 1.67 1.84
CA ILE A 23 -7.99 2.37 2.78
C ILE A 23 -6.55 1.84 2.65
N GLY A 24 -5.56 2.71 2.88
CA GLY A 24 -4.16 2.33 3.15
C GLY A 24 -3.82 2.56 4.62
N MET A 25 -3.05 1.66 5.23
CA MET A 25 -2.62 1.75 6.63
C MET A 25 -1.09 1.61 6.70
N VAL A 26 -0.47 2.40 7.57
CA VAL A 26 0.95 2.30 7.92
C VAL A 26 1.05 1.91 9.38
N PHE A 27 1.85 0.89 9.68
CA PHE A 27 2.04 0.39 11.04
C PHE A 27 3.20 1.09 11.73
N GLN A 28 3.10 1.29 13.04
CA GLN A 28 4.19 1.87 13.85
C GLN A 28 5.41 0.94 13.93
N ARG A 29 5.19 -0.38 13.92
CA ARG A 29 6.25 -1.38 13.74
C ARG A 29 6.35 -1.73 12.27
N LEU A 30 7.58 -1.89 11.77
CA LEU A 30 7.85 -2.26 10.39
C LEU A 30 7.10 -3.53 10.00
N ALA A 31 6.08 -3.36 9.15
CA ALA A 31 5.29 -4.43 8.54
C ALA A 31 5.63 -4.54 7.05
N LEU A 32 6.92 -4.47 6.73
CA LEU A 32 7.43 -4.71 5.39
C LEU A 32 7.57 -6.22 5.16
N PHE A 33 7.52 -6.64 3.90
CA PHE A 33 7.82 -8.01 3.50
C PHE A 33 9.35 -8.17 3.41
N PRO A 34 10.00 -8.88 4.35
CA PRO A 34 11.47 -8.92 4.46
C PRO A 34 12.15 -9.74 3.36
N HIS A 35 11.36 -10.54 2.63
CA HIS A 35 11.85 -11.28 1.47
C HIS A 35 11.83 -10.45 0.18
N MET A 36 11.28 -9.23 0.23
CA MET A 36 11.14 -8.30 -0.90
C MET A 36 12.11 -7.12 -0.79
N THR A 37 12.48 -6.56 -1.93
CA THR A 37 13.16 -5.27 -2.05
C THR A 37 12.25 -4.09 -1.70
N ALA A 38 12.83 -2.91 -1.53
CA ALA A 38 12.07 -1.67 -1.33
C ALA A 38 11.07 -1.42 -2.48
N ALA A 39 11.51 -1.60 -3.73
CA ALA A 39 10.64 -1.43 -4.90
C ALA A 39 9.49 -2.45 -4.93
N GLU A 40 9.76 -3.71 -4.58
CA GLU A 40 8.73 -4.75 -4.52
C GLU A 40 7.70 -4.51 -3.41
N ASN A 41 8.14 -4.03 -2.24
CA ASN A 41 7.25 -3.63 -1.15
C ASN A 41 6.29 -2.50 -1.61
N VAL A 42 6.80 -1.51 -2.33
CA VAL A 42 5.98 -0.39 -2.87
C VAL A 42 5.07 -0.86 -4.02
N ALA A 43 5.53 -1.79 -4.85
CA ALA A 43 4.78 -2.32 -5.99
C ALA A 43 3.64 -3.27 -5.58
N PHE A 44 3.79 -3.98 -4.46
CA PHE A 44 2.87 -5.02 -3.99
C PHE A 44 1.39 -4.58 -3.96
N PRO A 45 0.99 -3.48 -3.30
CA PRO A 45 -0.40 -3.05 -3.27
C PRO A 45 -0.94 -2.62 -4.64
N LEU A 46 -0.09 -2.13 -5.55
CA LEU A 46 -0.49 -1.76 -6.92
C LEU A 46 -0.82 -3.02 -7.74
N LYS A 47 0.01 -4.06 -7.62
CA LYS A 47 -0.22 -5.37 -8.25
C LYS A 47 -1.48 -6.04 -7.70
N MET A 48 -1.69 -6.02 -6.38
CA MET A 48 -2.87 -6.60 -5.74
C MET A 48 -4.17 -5.93 -6.20
N ARG A 49 -4.14 -4.62 -6.49
CA ARG A 49 -5.26 -3.88 -7.07
C ARG A 49 -5.38 -4.01 -8.60
N ARG A 50 -4.61 -4.90 -9.24
CA ARG A 50 -4.61 -5.15 -10.69
C ARG A 50 -4.46 -3.88 -11.52
N ARG A 51 -3.60 -2.95 -11.08
CA ARG A 51 -3.23 -1.79 -11.88
C ARG A 51 -2.44 -2.24 -13.12
N ASP A 52 -2.51 -1.45 -14.19
CA ASP A 52 -1.82 -1.76 -15.43
C ASP A 52 -0.31 -1.95 -15.18
N ALA A 53 0.18 -3.15 -15.49
CA ALA A 53 1.56 -3.56 -15.30
C ALA A 53 2.54 -2.61 -16.00
N ARG A 54 2.16 -2.02 -17.14
CA ARG A 54 2.98 -1.06 -17.89
C ARG A 54 3.25 0.22 -17.09
N THR A 55 2.37 0.57 -16.16
CA THR A 55 2.45 1.81 -15.36
C THR A 55 3.01 1.60 -13.95
N ILE A 56 3.17 0.34 -13.51
CA ILE A 56 3.59 0.06 -12.12
C ILE A 56 5.03 0.54 -11.89
N ALA A 57 5.94 0.30 -12.83
CA ALA A 57 7.34 0.69 -12.68
C ALA A 57 7.49 2.20 -12.46
N ASP A 58 6.89 3.02 -13.34
CA ASP A 58 6.95 4.49 -13.24
C ASP A 58 6.35 5.02 -11.93
N ARG A 59 5.25 4.40 -11.47
CA ARG A 59 4.61 4.77 -10.20
C ARG A 59 5.50 4.43 -9.00
N VAL A 60 6.17 3.28 -9.02
CA VAL A 60 7.07 2.85 -7.95
C VAL A 60 8.26 3.80 -7.86
N GLU A 61 8.92 4.12 -8.97
CA GLU A 61 10.03 5.08 -8.99
C GLU A 61 9.59 6.46 -8.46
N ARG A 62 8.42 6.94 -8.88
CA ARG A 62 7.87 8.20 -8.39
C ARG A 62 7.61 8.18 -6.88
N TYR A 63 7.10 7.09 -6.33
CA TYR A 63 6.85 6.98 -4.89
C TYR A 63 8.14 6.85 -4.08
N LEU A 64 9.13 6.12 -4.58
CA LEU A 64 10.46 6.04 -3.96
C LEU A 64 11.13 7.42 -3.92
N ALA A 65 11.06 8.18 -5.01
CA ALA A 65 11.56 9.54 -5.05
C ALA A 65 10.88 10.47 -4.03
N LEU A 66 9.55 10.35 -3.87
CA LEU A 66 8.77 11.16 -2.93
C LEU A 66 9.21 10.96 -1.47
N VAL A 67 9.62 9.75 -1.11
CA VAL A 67 10.14 9.43 0.23
C VAL A 67 11.67 9.49 0.33
N ARG A 68 12.34 10.11 -0.66
CA ARG A 68 13.81 10.25 -0.74
C ARG A 68 14.57 8.92 -0.74
N LEU A 69 13.96 7.87 -1.30
CA LEU A 69 14.56 6.56 -1.52
C LEU A 69 14.85 6.27 -3.00
N GLY A 70 14.93 7.31 -3.84
CA GLY A 70 15.35 7.16 -5.24
C GLY A 70 16.70 6.46 -5.35
N GLY A 71 16.82 5.51 -6.27
CA GLY A 71 18.02 4.68 -6.43
C GLY A 71 18.19 3.54 -5.42
N TYR A 72 17.40 3.48 -4.34
CA TYR A 72 17.43 2.40 -3.34
C TYR A 72 16.45 1.25 -3.63
N GLY A 73 15.77 1.27 -4.78
CA GLY A 73 14.71 0.31 -5.12
C GLY A 73 15.14 -1.16 -5.05
N GLY A 74 16.37 -1.49 -5.44
CA GLY A 74 16.92 -2.84 -5.43
C GLY A 74 17.41 -3.35 -4.07
N ARG A 75 17.38 -2.52 -3.02
CA ARG A 75 17.84 -2.91 -1.68
C ARG A 75 16.82 -3.85 -1.03
N ARG A 76 17.28 -5.02 -0.57
CA ARG A 76 16.48 -5.90 0.30
C ARG A 76 16.29 -5.24 1.66
N ILE A 77 15.06 -5.36 2.19
CA ILE A 77 14.65 -4.81 3.48
C ILE A 77 15.08 -5.77 4.60
#